data_AF-A0A2V8WTA8-F1
#
_entry.id   AF-A0A2V8WTA8-F1
#
_cell.length_a   1.000
_cell.length_b   1.000
_cell.length_c   1.000
_cell.angle_alpha   90.00
_cell.angle_beta   90.00
_cell.angle_gamma   90.00
#
_symmetry.space_group_name_H-M   'P 1'
#
loop_
_entity.id
_entity.type
_entity.pdbx_description
1 polymer ?
#
loop_
_entity_poly.entity_id
_entity_poly.type
_entity_poly.pdbx_seq_one_letter_code
_entity_poly.pdbx_strand_id
1 'polypeptide(L)'
;MNTTPDPARYLLRHTVATVAYRAAKALRGAPEHFASFHIGDKTRTPAQILTHMGDLFDWALSIAQGKQAWHDSTPLPWNAEVERFFAAAKKFDDYLASAEPLHASEEAIFQGGLADALTHVGQIAMLRRLGGSPILGENYFKADIAVGRVGPEQPAPRREFE
;
A
#
# COMPACT_ATOMS: atom_id res chain seq x y z
N MET A 1 19.32 11.15 24.36
CA MET A 1 19.42 12.21 23.33
C MET A 1 18.18 12.07 22.45
N ASN A 2 17.31 13.08 22.39
CA ASN A 2 16.20 13.06 21.44
C ASN A 2 16.80 13.30 20.06
N THR A 3 17.13 12.22 19.35
CA THR A 3 17.43 12.29 17.94
C THR A 3 16.14 12.66 17.24
N THR A 4 16.06 13.90 16.76
CA THR A 4 15.04 14.31 15.80
C THR A 4 15.01 13.25 14.69
N PRO A 5 13.85 12.67 14.37
CA PRO A 5 13.76 11.68 13.30
C PRO A 5 14.34 12.29 12.02
N ASP A 6 15.12 11.51 11.29
CA ASP A 6 15.57 11.91 9.95
C ASP A 6 14.35 12.34 9.13
N PRO A 7 14.27 13.61 8.68
CA PRO A 7 13.09 14.13 7.99
C PRO A 7 12.75 13.35 6.71
N ALA A 8 13.75 12.86 5.98
CA ALA A 8 13.52 12.10 4.75
C ALA A 8 12.91 10.72 5.08
N ARG A 9 13.51 10.00 6.02
CA ARG A 9 12.99 8.72 6.51
C ARG A 9 11.60 8.86 7.12
N TYR A 10 11.35 9.94 7.87
CA TYR A 10 10.02 10.22 8.43
C TYR A 10 8.98 10.46 7.32
N LEU A 11 9.31 11.24 6.29
CA LEU A 11 8.43 11.46 5.14
C LEU A 11 8.16 10.14 4.38
N LEU A 12 9.17 9.29 4.24
CA LEU A 12 9.02 7.97 3.63
C LEU A 12 8.03 7.11 4.43
N ARG A 13 8.16 7.07 5.76
CA ARG A 13 7.18 6.39 6.64
C ARG A 13 5.77 6.97 6.53
N HIS A 14 5.66 8.30 6.46
CA HIS A 14 4.37 8.95 6.24
C HIS A 14 3.75 8.55 4.90
N THR A 15 4.59 8.33 3.88
CA THR A 15 4.15 7.83 2.57
C THR A 15 3.65 6.39 2.66
N VAL A 16 4.28 5.51 3.45
CA VAL A 16 3.76 4.16 3.73
C VAL A 16 2.38 4.24 4.38
N ALA A 17 2.22 5.07 5.41
CA ALA A 17 0.94 5.30 6.07
C ALA A 17 -0.12 5.85 5.09
N THR A 18 0.28 6.71 4.15
CA THR A 18 -0.61 7.24 3.11
C THR A 18 -1.07 6.14 2.15
N VAL A 19 -0.17 5.27 1.68
CA VAL A 19 -0.54 4.13 0.85
C VAL A 19 -1.47 3.19 1.62
N ALA A 20 -1.15 2.85 2.86
CA ALA A 20 -1.96 1.97 3.69
C ALA A 20 -3.37 2.53 3.93
N TYR A 21 -3.50 3.82 4.24
CA TYR A 21 -4.80 4.49 4.40
C TYR A 21 -5.65 4.38 3.12
N ARG A 22 -5.07 4.75 1.98
CA ARG A 22 -5.79 4.76 0.69
C ARG A 22 -6.11 3.34 0.22
N ALA A 23 -5.22 2.37 0.43
CA ALA A 23 -5.45 0.97 0.15
C ALA A 23 -6.56 0.41 1.04
N ALA A 24 -6.54 0.65 2.35
CA ALA A 24 -7.60 0.21 3.27
C ALA A 24 -8.97 0.71 2.82
N LYS A 25 -9.07 1.97 2.39
CA LYS A 25 -10.30 2.52 1.82
C LYS A 25 -10.72 1.79 0.54
N ALA A 26 -9.79 1.53 -0.38
CA ALA A 26 -10.09 0.87 -1.66
C ALA A 26 -10.50 -0.60 -1.50
N LEU A 27 -9.94 -1.30 -0.52
CA LEU A 27 -10.12 -2.73 -0.29
C LEU A 27 -11.33 -3.05 0.60
N ARG A 28 -11.73 -2.12 1.48
CA ARG A 28 -12.82 -2.33 2.45
C ARG A 28 -14.16 -2.62 1.76
N GLY A 29 -14.84 -3.65 2.25
CA GLY A 29 -16.16 -4.04 1.77
C GLY A 29 -16.18 -4.50 0.31
N ALA A 30 -15.04 -4.95 -0.22
CA ALA A 30 -15.03 -5.56 -1.54
C ALA A 30 -15.75 -6.92 -1.52
N PRO A 31 -16.67 -7.18 -2.47
CA PRO A 31 -17.35 -8.46 -2.54
C PRO A 31 -16.37 -9.55 -3.00
N GLU A 32 -16.63 -10.80 -2.63
CA GLU A 32 -15.71 -11.93 -2.89
C GLU A 32 -15.36 -12.09 -4.38
N HIS A 33 -16.33 -11.88 -5.28
CA HIS A 33 -16.14 -11.95 -6.73
C HIS A 33 -15.26 -10.83 -7.31
N PHE A 34 -14.98 -9.77 -6.53
CA PHE A 34 -14.15 -8.65 -6.99
C PHE A 34 -12.73 -9.11 -7.31
N ALA A 35 -12.20 -10.06 -6.55
CA ALA A 35 -10.84 -10.57 -6.72
C ALA A 35 -10.55 -11.08 -8.15
N SER A 36 -11.56 -11.70 -8.78
CA SER A 36 -11.49 -12.25 -10.13
C SER A 36 -12.04 -11.32 -11.22
N PHE A 37 -12.49 -10.11 -10.87
CA PHE A 37 -13.02 -9.17 -11.86
C PHE A 37 -11.96 -8.83 -12.91
N HIS A 38 -12.30 -8.92 -14.18
CA HIS A 38 -11.37 -8.79 -15.29
C HIS A 38 -11.99 -7.97 -16.42
N ILE A 39 -11.27 -6.97 -16.90
CA ILE A 39 -11.79 -5.96 -17.85
C ILE A 39 -11.16 -6.06 -19.25
N GLY A 40 -10.42 -7.13 -19.51
CA GLY A 40 -9.84 -7.42 -20.82
C GLY A 40 -8.56 -8.26 -20.74
N ASP A 41 -8.27 -9.01 -21.80
CA ASP A 41 -7.26 -10.09 -21.86
C ASP A 41 -5.87 -9.74 -21.31
N LYS A 42 -5.42 -8.49 -21.47
CA LYS A 42 -4.08 -8.03 -21.05
C LYS A 42 -4.08 -7.28 -19.71
N THR A 43 -5.19 -7.25 -19.00
CA THR A 43 -5.33 -6.54 -17.72
C THR A 43 -5.08 -7.46 -16.54
N ARG A 44 -4.58 -6.92 -15.44
CA ARG A 44 -4.50 -7.64 -14.16
C ARG A 44 -5.88 -7.63 -13.48
N THR A 45 -6.24 -8.73 -12.84
CA THR A 45 -7.37 -8.76 -11.89
C THR A 45 -7.04 -8.00 -10.60
N PRO A 46 -8.02 -7.59 -9.79
CA PRO A 46 -7.76 -7.00 -8.48
C PRO A 46 -6.87 -7.85 -7.58
N ALA A 47 -7.05 -9.18 -7.57
CA ALA A 47 -6.17 -10.07 -6.81
C ALA A 47 -4.72 -10.00 -7.30
N GLN A 48 -4.49 -10.01 -8.61
CA GLN A 48 -3.14 -9.88 -9.18
C GLN A 48 -2.51 -8.52 -8.87
N ILE A 49 -3.30 -7.44 -8.90
CA ILE A 49 -2.81 -6.10 -8.53
C ILE A 49 -2.42 -6.06 -7.05
N LEU A 50 -3.26 -6.57 -6.15
CA LEU A 50 -2.97 -6.56 -4.72
C LEU A 50 -1.78 -7.45 -4.37
N THR A 51 -1.65 -8.59 -5.05
CA THR A 51 -0.49 -9.50 -4.93
C THR A 51 0.80 -8.77 -5.27
N HIS A 52 0.81 -8.09 -6.40
CA HIS A 52 1.94 -7.30 -6.85
C HIS A 52 2.26 -6.14 -5.89
N MET A 53 1.23 -5.48 -5.32
CA MET A 53 1.44 -4.47 -4.29
C MET A 53 2.12 -5.05 -3.04
N GLY A 54 1.79 -6.28 -2.64
CA GLY A 54 2.52 -6.99 -1.59
C GLY A 54 3.99 -7.24 -1.95
N ASP A 55 4.26 -7.69 -3.17
CA ASP A 55 5.61 -7.92 -3.69
C ASP A 55 6.44 -6.63 -3.70
N LEU A 56 5.83 -5.49 -4.04
CA LEU A 56 6.48 -4.17 -4.00
C LEU A 56 6.94 -3.79 -2.58
N PHE A 57 6.17 -4.11 -1.53
CA PHE A 57 6.56 -3.83 -0.15
C PHE A 57 7.67 -4.76 0.36
N ASP A 58 7.61 -6.06 0.02
CA ASP A 58 8.69 -7.00 0.32
C ASP A 58 9.98 -6.62 -0.41
N TRP A 59 9.88 -6.17 -1.67
CA TRP A 59 11.01 -5.68 -2.44
C TRP A 59 11.58 -4.36 -1.91
N ALA A 60 10.73 -3.40 -1.53
CA ALA A 60 11.15 -2.15 -0.90
C ALA A 60 11.92 -2.41 0.40
N LEU A 61 11.46 -3.35 1.23
CA LEU A 61 12.19 -3.82 2.40
C LEU A 61 13.53 -4.44 2.01
N SER A 62 13.55 -5.29 0.98
CA SER A 62 14.78 -5.91 0.50
C SER A 62 15.79 -4.89 -0.04
N ILE A 63 15.35 -3.81 -0.70
CA ILE A 63 16.20 -2.69 -1.14
C ILE A 63 16.74 -1.95 0.07
N ALA A 64 15.89 -1.63 1.04
CA ALA A 64 16.29 -0.93 2.26
C ALA A 64 17.37 -1.69 3.04
N GLN A 65 17.37 -3.03 2.96
CA GLN A 65 18.36 -3.95 3.52
C GLN A 65 19.58 -4.23 2.61
N GLY A 66 19.66 -3.62 1.42
CA GLY A 66 20.80 -3.76 0.50
C GLY A 66 20.84 -5.04 -0.32
N LYS A 67 19.73 -5.78 -0.41
CA LYS A 67 19.65 -7.07 -1.12
C LYS A 67 18.99 -6.99 -2.50
N GLN A 68 17.99 -6.12 -2.66
CA GLN A 68 17.22 -5.94 -3.90
C GLN A 68 16.60 -7.24 -4.50
N ALA A 69 16.10 -8.15 -3.66
CA ALA A 69 15.54 -9.42 -4.09
C ALA A 69 14.05 -9.28 -4.48
N TRP A 70 13.74 -9.52 -5.76
CA TRP A 70 12.36 -9.58 -6.27
C TRP A 70 11.79 -11.00 -6.17
N HIS A 71 10.49 -11.12 -5.93
CA HIS A 71 9.74 -12.37 -5.97
C HIS A 71 8.35 -12.13 -6.54
N ASP A 72 7.93 -12.94 -7.52
CA ASP A 72 6.57 -12.94 -8.04
C ASP A 72 5.69 -13.89 -7.23
N SER A 73 4.82 -13.35 -6.39
CA SER A 73 3.91 -14.16 -5.59
C SER A 73 2.72 -14.67 -6.42
N THR A 74 2.21 -15.85 -6.06
CA THR A 74 0.92 -16.33 -6.57
C THR A 74 -0.22 -15.71 -5.75
N PRO A 75 -1.27 -15.16 -6.39
CA PRO A 75 -2.38 -14.56 -5.65
C PRO A 75 -3.06 -15.53 -4.68
N LEU A 76 -3.33 -15.04 -3.46
CA LEU A 76 -4.10 -15.74 -2.44
C LEU A 76 -5.60 -15.42 -2.57
N PRO A 77 -6.49 -16.13 -1.85
CA PRO A 77 -7.86 -15.70 -1.66
C PRO A 77 -7.92 -14.25 -1.14
N TRP A 78 -8.92 -13.48 -1.59
CA TRP A 78 -8.96 -12.02 -1.43
C TRP A 78 -8.58 -11.51 -0.03
N ASN A 79 -9.23 -12.01 1.01
CA ASN A 79 -8.99 -11.54 2.38
C ASN A 79 -7.57 -11.89 2.86
N ALA A 80 -7.05 -13.07 2.49
CA ALA A 80 -5.67 -13.45 2.78
C ALA A 80 -4.66 -12.56 2.03
N GLU A 81 -5.01 -12.11 0.81
CA GLU A 81 -4.18 -11.17 0.05
C GLU A 81 -4.18 -9.77 0.67
N VAL A 82 -5.33 -9.32 1.19
CA VAL A 82 -5.43 -8.08 1.99
C VAL A 82 -4.55 -8.16 3.25
N GLU A 83 -4.65 -9.26 4.00
CA GLU A 83 -3.81 -9.47 5.19
C GLU A 83 -2.32 -9.51 4.85
N ARG A 84 -1.94 -10.23 3.78
CA ARG A 84 -0.56 -10.29 3.29
C ARG A 84 -0.02 -8.91 2.95
N PHE A 85 -0.77 -8.12 2.19
CA PHE A 85 -0.39 -6.75 1.82
C PHE A 85 -0.09 -5.89 3.06
N PHE A 86 -1.00 -5.85 4.03
CA PHE A 86 -0.79 -5.05 5.25
C PHE A 86 0.33 -5.59 6.13
N ALA A 87 0.56 -6.91 6.15
CA ALA A 87 1.72 -7.49 6.84
C ALA A 87 3.05 -7.07 6.19
N ALA A 88 3.13 -7.05 4.86
CA ALA A 88 4.33 -6.57 4.14
C ALA A 88 4.56 -5.07 4.39
N ALA A 89 3.52 -4.24 4.28
CA ALA A 89 3.60 -2.81 4.58
C ALA A 89 4.06 -2.55 6.02
N LYS A 90 3.56 -3.34 6.98
CA LYS A 90 3.99 -3.25 8.39
C LYS A 90 5.45 -3.61 8.58
N LYS A 91 5.93 -4.72 8.01
CA LYS A 91 7.34 -5.12 8.12
C LYS A 91 8.26 -4.04 7.56
N PHE A 92 7.87 -3.43 6.45
CA PHE A 92 8.63 -2.33 5.86
C PHE A 92 8.62 -1.08 6.74
N ASP A 93 7.47 -0.63 7.26
CA ASP A 93 7.42 0.51 8.20
C ASP A 93 8.20 0.23 9.50
N ASP A 94 8.16 -0.99 10.02
CA ASP A 94 8.93 -1.39 11.21
C ASP A 94 10.45 -1.25 10.96
N TYR A 95 10.92 -1.64 9.77
CA TYR A 95 12.32 -1.41 9.38
C TYR A 95 12.64 0.08 9.29
N LEU A 96 11.77 0.87 8.65
CA LEU A 96 11.93 2.32 8.60
C LEU A 96 11.84 2.99 9.99
N ALA A 97 11.15 2.40 10.95
CA ALA A 97 11.08 2.89 12.33
C ALA A 97 12.32 2.56 13.16
N SER A 98 13.09 1.53 12.74
CA SER A 98 14.27 1.05 13.44
C SER A 98 15.48 1.99 13.29
N ALA A 99 16.55 1.68 14.03
CA ALA A 99 17.84 2.34 13.89
C ALA A 99 18.72 1.74 12.78
N GLU A 100 18.25 0.71 12.07
CA GLU A 100 19.00 0.05 11.00
C GLU A 100 19.27 1.03 9.85
N PRO A 101 20.46 0.99 9.21
CA PRO A 101 20.78 1.84 8.10
C PRO A 101 19.90 1.52 6.88
N LEU A 102 19.62 2.55 6.07
CA LEU A 102 19.07 2.36 4.74
C LEU A 102 20.23 2.17 3.75
N HIS A 103 20.17 1.09 2.97
CA HIS A 103 21.19 0.78 1.95
C HIS A 103 20.85 1.36 0.57
N ALA A 104 19.81 2.19 0.49
CA ALA A 104 19.40 2.97 -0.68
C ALA A 104 18.81 4.30 -0.19
N SER A 105 18.79 5.32 -1.05
CA SER A 105 18.18 6.59 -0.69
C SER A 105 16.67 6.46 -0.55
N GLU A 106 16.08 7.33 0.27
CA GLU A 106 14.63 7.39 0.49
C GLU A 106 13.89 7.68 -0.81
N GLU A 107 14.44 8.51 -1.71
CA GLU A 107 13.87 8.78 -3.02
C GLU A 107 13.85 7.54 -3.92
N ALA A 108 14.93 6.74 -3.90
CA ALA A 108 15.01 5.51 -4.67
C ALA A 108 14.02 4.44 -4.18
N ILE A 109 13.81 4.36 -2.87
CA ILE A 109 12.81 3.46 -2.28
C ILE A 109 11.39 3.97 -2.59
N PHE A 110 11.17 5.28 -2.50
CA PHE A 110 9.90 5.93 -2.84
C PHE A 110 9.49 5.67 -4.30
N GLN A 111 10.37 5.98 -5.26
CA GLN A 111 10.05 5.90 -6.69
C GLN A 111 9.70 4.48 -7.13
N GLY A 112 10.39 3.47 -6.57
CA GLY A 112 10.26 2.08 -7.01
C GLY A 112 9.09 1.38 -6.33
N GLY A 113 9.07 1.36 -4.99
CA GLY A 113 8.06 0.61 -4.24
C GLY A 113 6.78 1.39 -4.01
N LEU A 114 6.88 2.55 -3.36
CA LEU A 114 5.70 3.24 -2.81
C LEU A 114 4.90 3.99 -3.87
N ALA A 115 5.56 4.65 -4.81
CA ALA A 115 4.90 5.38 -5.90
C ALA A 115 4.12 4.43 -6.82
N ASP A 116 4.68 3.25 -7.10
CA ASP A 116 4.02 2.22 -7.91
C ASP A 116 2.82 1.61 -7.16
N ALA A 117 3.00 1.25 -5.88
CA ALA A 117 1.91 0.78 -5.04
C ALA A 117 0.75 1.80 -4.95
N LEU A 118 1.07 3.10 -4.82
CA LEU A 118 0.06 4.17 -4.81
C LEU A 118 -0.71 4.28 -6.13
N THR A 119 -0.03 4.04 -7.26
CA THR A 119 -0.64 3.99 -8.60
C THR A 119 -1.62 2.82 -8.69
N HIS A 120 -1.23 1.65 -8.18
CA HIS A 120 -2.07 0.45 -8.13
C HIS A 120 -3.29 0.59 -7.20
N VAL A 121 -3.21 1.35 -6.10
CA VAL A 121 -4.39 1.72 -5.31
C VAL A 121 -5.43 2.45 -6.18
N GLY A 122 -4.99 3.35 -7.06
CA GLY A 122 -5.87 4.03 -8.01
C GLY A 122 -6.54 3.07 -8.99
N GLN A 123 -5.81 2.08 -9.50
CA GLN A 123 -6.36 1.05 -10.38
C GLN A 123 -7.41 0.19 -9.66
N ILE A 124 -7.14 -0.25 -8.43
CA ILE A 124 -8.13 -0.99 -7.62
C ILE A 124 -9.38 -0.13 -7.43
N ALA A 125 -9.23 1.14 -7.02
CA ALA A 125 -10.37 2.04 -6.82
C ALA A 125 -11.19 2.28 -8.10
N MET A 126 -10.55 2.31 -9.28
CA MET A 126 -11.25 2.36 -10.56
C MET A 126 -12.01 1.06 -10.83
N LEU A 127 -11.36 -0.09 -10.63
CA LEU A 127 -11.98 -1.41 -10.82
C LEU A 127 -13.16 -1.63 -9.86
N ARG A 128 -13.12 -1.09 -8.63
CA ARG A 128 -14.26 -1.12 -7.68
C ARG A 128 -15.53 -0.53 -8.33
N ARG A 129 -15.41 0.59 -9.04
CA ARG A 129 -16.53 1.23 -9.74
C ARG A 129 -17.01 0.41 -10.92
N LEU A 130 -16.09 -0.07 -11.76
CA LEU A 130 -16.41 -0.89 -12.93
C LEU A 130 -17.04 -2.23 -12.55
N GLY A 131 -16.63 -2.80 -11.43
CA GLY A 131 -17.18 -4.03 -10.85
C GLY A 131 -18.46 -3.83 -10.02
N GLY A 132 -19.12 -2.68 -10.14
CA GLY A 132 -20.42 -2.43 -9.51
C GLY A 132 -20.39 -2.26 -7.98
N SER A 133 -19.23 -1.99 -7.39
CA SER A 133 -19.07 -1.81 -5.95
C SER A 133 -18.19 -0.58 -5.66
N PRO A 134 -18.68 0.64 -6.02
CA PRO A 134 -17.90 1.87 -5.93
C PRO A 134 -17.55 2.23 -4.49
N ILE A 135 -16.47 3.00 -4.34
CA ILE A 135 -16.08 3.66 -3.09
C ILE A 135 -16.25 5.17 -3.25
N LEU A 136 -16.64 5.87 -2.18
CA LEU A 136 -16.79 7.33 -2.19
C LEU A 136 -15.45 8.04 -2.39
N GLY A 137 -15.49 9.21 -3.02
CA GLY A 137 -14.38 10.14 -3.04
C GLY A 137 -14.02 10.64 -1.63
N GLU A 138 -12.79 11.12 -1.45
CA GLU A 138 -12.35 11.70 -0.18
C GLU A 138 -11.45 12.90 -0.37
N ASN A 139 -11.56 13.85 0.54
CA ASN A 139 -10.56 14.89 0.70
C ASN A 139 -9.39 14.36 1.56
N TYR A 140 -8.39 13.75 0.91
CA TYR A 140 -7.21 13.19 1.60
C TYR A 140 -6.36 14.24 2.33
N PHE A 141 -6.44 15.52 1.95
CA PHE A 141 -5.79 16.60 2.70
C PHE A 141 -6.38 16.77 4.12
N LYS A 142 -7.64 16.38 4.34
CA LYS A 142 -8.27 16.35 5.66
C LYS A 142 -8.14 15.01 6.38
N ALA A 143 -7.67 13.96 5.72
CA ALA A 143 -7.61 12.61 6.29
C ALA A 143 -6.66 12.55 7.49
N ASP A 144 -6.96 11.66 8.44
CA ASP A 144 -6.13 11.44 9.62
C ASP A 144 -5.08 10.35 9.34
N ILE A 145 -4.08 10.71 8.54
CA ILE A 145 -2.95 9.82 8.22
C ILE A 145 -1.83 10.06 9.23
N ALA A 146 -1.35 8.98 9.84
CA ALA A 146 -0.32 9.04 10.87
C ALA A 146 0.74 7.96 10.65
N VAL A 147 2.02 8.34 10.81
CA VAL A 147 3.15 7.40 10.77
C VAL A 147 2.92 6.25 11.75
N GLY A 148 3.26 5.02 11.34
CA GLY A 148 3.03 3.80 12.12
C GLY A 148 1.62 3.21 11.99
N ARG A 149 0.65 3.95 11.43
CA ARG A 149 -0.71 3.42 11.17
C ARG A 149 -0.77 2.82 9.76
N VAL A 150 -0.22 1.61 9.63
CA VAL A 150 -0.03 0.92 8.34
C VAL A 150 -0.86 -0.35 8.19
N GLY A 151 -1.89 -0.54 9.03
CA GLY A 151 -2.79 -1.70 8.98
C GLY A 151 -4.13 -1.43 8.26
N PRO A 152 -5.01 -2.45 8.17
CA PRO A 152 -6.34 -2.31 7.56
C PRO A 152 -7.31 -1.45 8.38
N GLU A 153 -7.10 -1.39 9.70
CA GLU A 153 -7.84 -0.54 10.61
C GLU A 153 -7.36 0.91 10.50
N GLN A 154 -8.14 1.72 9.80
CA GLN A 154 -7.87 3.12 9.52
C GLN A 154 -9.03 3.98 10.02
N PRO A 155 -8.78 5.21 10.47
CA PRO A 155 -9.83 6.09 10.98
C PRO A 155 -10.88 6.36 9.90
N ALA A 156 -12.07 6.75 10.35
CA ALA A 156 -13.12 7.13 9.43
C ALA A 156 -12.71 8.35 8.59
N PRO A 157 -13.07 8.39 7.30
CA PRO A 157 -12.91 9.56 6.44
C PRO A 157 -13.48 10.83 7.08
N ARG A 158 -12.69 11.92 7.10
CA ARG A 158 -13.16 13.19 7.66
C ARG A 158 -14.11 13.95 6.72
N ARG A 159 -14.03 13.69 5.42
CA ARG A 159 -14.89 14.31 4.40
C ARG A 159 -14.93 13.45 3.14
N GLU A 160 -16.10 12.86 2.88
CA GLU A 160 -16.39 12.11 1.66
C GLU A 160 -17.31 12.90 0.72
N PHE A 161 -17.33 12.48 -0.53
CA PHE A 161 -18.22 13.00 -1.57
C PHE A 161 -18.46 11.92 -2.63
N GLU A 162 -19.59 12.04 -3.32
CA GLU A 162 -19.89 11.22 -4.51
C GLU A 162 -18.99 11.60 -5.69
#